data_AF-A0A1Y1UZF2-F1
#
_entry.id   AF-A0A1Y1UZF2-F1
#
_cell.length_a   1.000
_cell.length_b   1.000
_cell.length_c   1.000
_cell.angle_alpha   90.00
_cell.angle_beta   90.00
_cell.angle_gamma   90.00
#
_symmetry.space_group_name_H-M   'P 1'
#
loop_
_entity.id
_entity.type
_entity.pdbx_description
1 polymer ?
#
loop_
_entity_poly.entity_id
_entity_poly.type
_entity_poly.pdbx_seq_one_letter_code
_entity_poly.pdbx_strand_id
1 'polypeptide(L)'
;MEDNNKDLSSNSLSSISSSISRKSSEESFEFPKSVLERKLSLRPSKEDLKLRNILRIDNNESKEGKNENNENTTDSGVVSQNINFEKTSKQLKSILKKRPERSVLEDMNILIGRSMDPSIVATQQNLKRAQLLNAMESLMRDRPTINDESVQKVIHFNESVEVLPTFRKSEYSRRPDINSTFKHLTPQLKMQIREELNEYKKHEMQVHESSLRNTLFH
;
A
#
# COMPACT_ATOMS: atom_id res chain seq x y z
N MET A 1 52.67 39.21 0.28
CA MET A 1 52.35 37.86 -0.23
C MET A 1 50.83 37.76 -0.08
N GLU A 2 50.02 38.38 -0.95
CA GLU A 2 49.76 37.98 -2.36
C GLU A 2 49.38 36.49 -2.36
N ASP A 3 48.14 36.05 -2.64
CA ASP A 3 47.19 36.36 -3.72
C ASP A 3 45.73 36.13 -3.23
N ASN A 4 44.70 36.95 -3.44
CA ASN A 4 43.97 37.31 -4.67
C ASN A 4 43.51 36.12 -5.55
N ASN A 5 42.24 35.71 -5.42
CA ASN A 5 41.35 35.63 -6.59
C ASN A 5 39.86 35.57 -6.20
N LYS A 6 39.13 36.56 -6.73
CA LYS A 6 37.71 36.87 -6.53
C LYS A 6 37.07 36.71 -7.92
N ASP A 7 36.46 35.56 -8.21
CA ASP A 7 35.72 35.38 -9.45
C ASP A 7 34.28 35.89 -9.27
N LEU A 8 34.14 37.21 -9.38
CA LEU A 8 32.86 37.86 -9.68
C LEU A 8 32.70 37.83 -11.19
N SER A 9 31.90 36.91 -11.70
CA SER A 9 31.51 36.89 -13.11
C SER A 9 30.64 38.11 -13.43
N SER A 10 31.27 39.11 -14.03
CA SER A 10 30.63 40.28 -14.60
C SER A 10 29.72 39.85 -15.76
N ASN A 11 28.42 39.90 -15.52
CA ASN A 11 27.41 39.74 -16.56
C ASN A 11 27.42 41.02 -17.42
N SER A 12 28.21 41.01 -18.50
CA SER A 12 28.31 42.12 -19.45
C SER A 12 26.96 42.36 -20.11
N LEU A 13 26.27 43.42 -19.69
CA LEU A 13 25.11 43.97 -20.37
C LEU A 13 25.58 44.56 -21.71
N SER A 14 25.55 43.77 -22.78
CA SER A 14 25.81 44.26 -24.13
C SER A 14 24.68 45.21 -24.54
N SER A 15 24.99 46.50 -24.52
CA SER A 15 24.15 47.56 -25.04
C SER A 15 24.09 47.43 -26.56
N ILE A 16 22.97 46.95 -27.10
CA ILE A 16 22.77 46.88 -28.55
C ILE A 16 22.19 48.23 -28.99
N SER A 17 23.05 49.10 -29.53
CA SER A 17 22.65 50.31 -30.23
C SER A 17 21.91 49.94 -31.52
N SER A 18 20.65 50.37 -31.65
CA SER A 18 19.84 50.20 -32.85
C SER A 18 20.12 51.34 -33.85
N SER A 19 21.05 51.12 -34.77
CA SER A 19 21.20 51.97 -35.97
C SER A 19 20.11 51.61 -36.99
N ILE A 20 19.02 52.40 -37.01
CA ILE A 20 17.95 52.30 -38.00
C ILE A 20 18.45 52.90 -39.33
N SER A 21 18.89 52.03 -40.24
CA SER A 21 19.06 52.34 -41.66
C SER A 21 17.85 51.82 -42.43
N ARG A 22 17.08 52.73 -43.02
CA ARG A 22 15.90 52.41 -43.84
C ARG A 22 16.36 51.82 -45.18
N LYS A 23 16.19 50.51 -45.37
CA LYS A 23 16.23 49.84 -46.67
C LYS A 23 15.15 48.75 -46.72
N SER A 24 14.44 48.72 -47.85
CA SER A 24 13.58 47.66 -48.43
C SER A 24 12.65 46.85 -47.50
N SER A 25 11.36 46.95 -47.80
CA SER A 25 10.17 46.50 -47.08
C SER A 25 9.95 44.98 -46.90
N GLU A 26 10.98 44.13 -46.99
CA GLU A 26 10.84 42.66 -46.84
C GLU A 26 11.78 42.03 -45.79
N GLU A 27 12.90 42.67 -45.44
CA GLU A 27 13.92 42.11 -44.52
C GLU A 27 13.60 42.34 -43.02
N SER A 28 12.66 43.24 -42.72
CA SER A 28 12.37 43.70 -41.35
C SER A 28 11.57 42.70 -40.49
N PHE A 29 10.94 41.69 -41.10
CA PHE A 29 10.12 40.68 -40.41
C PHE A 29 10.86 39.38 -40.08
N GLU A 30 12.11 39.23 -40.52
CA GLU A 30 12.86 37.97 -40.38
C GLU A 30 13.45 37.77 -38.97
N PHE A 31 13.86 38.86 -38.33
CA PHE A 31 14.33 38.85 -36.93
C PHE A 31 13.25 38.46 -35.92
N PRO A 32 12.04 39.05 -35.93
CA PRO A 32 10.96 38.61 -35.04
C PRO A 32 10.47 37.19 -35.36
N LYS A 33 10.54 36.76 -36.63
CA LYS A 33 10.17 35.40 -37.06
C LYS A 33 11.13 34.34 -36.52
N SER A 34 12.44 34.56 -36.64
CA SER A 34 13.47 33.63 -36.13
C SER A 34 13.45 33.49 -34.60
N VAL A 35 13.20 34.58 -33.86
CA VAL A 35 13.03 34.52 -32.39
C VAL A 35 11.80 33.73 -31.99
N LEU A 36 10.68 33.92 -32.69
CA LEU A 36 9.44 33.19 -32.42
C LEU A 36 9.64 31.69 -32.67
N GLU A 37 10.27 31.32 -33.78
CA GLU A 37 10.55 29.93 -34.15
C GLU A 37 11.42 29.23 -33.10
N ARG A 38 12.46 29.91 -32.59
CA ARG A 38 13.28 29.41 -31.48
C ARG A 38 12.47 29.25 -30.17
N LYS A 39 11.55 30.17 -29.87
CA LYS A 39 10.71 30.07 -28.66
C LYS A 39 9.68 28.95 -28.76
N LEU A 40 9.15 28.72 -29.95
CA LEU A 40 8.19 27.64 -30.22
C LEU A 40 8.87 26.27 -30.18
N SER A 41 10.12 26.13 -30.63
CA SER A 41 10.85 24.87 -30.53
C SER A 41 11.22 24.48 -29.10
N LEU A 42 11.42 25.47 -28.22
CA LEU A 42 11.67 25.28 -26.78
C LEU A 42 10.40 25.20 -25.93
N ARG A 43 9.22 25.21 -26.55
CA ARG A 43 7.93 25.17 -25.85
C ARG A 43 7.71 23.79 -25.19
N PRO A 44 7.41 23.72 -23.89
CA PRO A 44 7.01 22.47 -23.23
C PRO A 44 5.72 21.89 -23.82
N SER A 45 5.57 20.56 -23.77
CA SER A 45 4.36 19.91 -24.26
C SER A 45 3.14 20.31 -23.41
N LYS A 46 1.94 20.20 -24.00
CA LYS A 46 0.68 20.41 -23.27
C LYS A 46 0.57 19.48 -22.05
N GLU A 47 1.09 18.26 -22.18
CA GLU A 47 1.13 17.27 -21.11
C GLU A 47 2.10 17.67 -20.00
N ASP A 48 3.30 18.13 -20.32
CA ASP A 48 4.28 18.62 -19.33
C ASP A 48 3.72 19.79 -18.51
N LEU A 49 3.00 20.69 -19.17
CA LEU A 49 2.35 21.82 -18.50
C LEU A 49 1.21 21.36 -17.58
N LYS A 50 0.47 20.30 -17.96
CA LYS A 50 -0.53 19.67 -17.08
C LYS A 50 0.13 18.98 -15.88
N LEU A 51 1.20 18.21 -16.12
CA LEU A 51 1.95 17.50 -15.07
C LEU A 51 2.56 18.45 -14.05
N ARG A 52 3.04 19.62 -14.50
CA ARG A 52 3.53 20.69 -13.64
C ARG A 52 2.43 21.55 -13.02
N ASN A 53 1.16 21.18 -13.20
CA ASN A 53 -0.01 21.93 -12.75
C ASN A 53 -0.06 23.40 -13.23
N ILE A 54 0.60 23.71 -14.36
CA ILE A 54 0.59 25.03 -14.99
C ILE A 54 -0.65 25.17 -15.88
N LEU A 55 -1.01 24.11 -16.60
CA LEU A 55 -2.22 24.04 -17.41
C LEU A 55 -3.29 23.23 -16.68
N ARG A 56 -4.49 23.81 -16.50
CA ARG A 56 -5.61 23.11 -15.86
C ARG A 56 -6.10 21.97 -16.76
N ILE A 57 -6.45 20.84 -16.15
CA ILE A 57 -7.08 19.74 -16.85
C ILE A 57 -8.55 20.11 -17.03
N ASP A 58 -8.89 20.69 -18.18
CA ASP A 58 -10.28 20.80 -18.58
C ASP A 58 -10.75 19.38 -18.93
N ASN A 59 -11.53 18.78 -18.04
CA ASN A 59 -12.25 17.54 -18.31
C ASN A 59 -13.38 17.83 -19.32
N ASN A 60 -13.04 18.10 -20.58
CA ASN A 60 -13.99 18.21 -21.68
C ASN A 60 -13.34 17.81 -23.01
N GLU A 61 -13.03 16.53 -23.17
CA GLU A 61 -12.86 15.90 -24.51
C GLU A 61 -14.20 15.33 -25.02
N SER A 62 -15.32 16.03 -24.80
CA SER A 62 -16.62 15.57 -25.33
C SER A 62 -17.59 16.72 -25.57
N LYS A 63 -17.23 17.66 -26.46
CA LYS A 63 -18.22 18.47 -27.19
C LYS A 63 -17.72 18.81 -28.60
N GLU A 64 -17.58 17.80 -29.44
CA GLU A 64 -17.79 18.03 -30.87
C GLU A 64 -19.29 18.24 -31.11
N GLY A 65 -19.62 19.41 -31.66
CA GLY A 65 -20.93 19.69 -32.24
C GLY A 65 -22.02 20.14 -31.26
N LYS A 66 -22.15 21.46 -31.06
CA LYS A 66 -23.37 22.22 -31.41
C LYS A 66 -23.24 23.70 -31.05
N ASN A 67 -23.76 24.50 -31.97
CA ASN A 67 -23.73 25.96 -32.10
C ASN A 67 -24.05 26.79 -30.85
N GLU A 68 -23.32 27.90 -30.79
CA GLU A 68 -23.67 29.30 -30.47
C GLU A 68 -24.63 29.64 -29.33
N ASN A 69 -24.18 30.65 -28.57
CA ASN A 69 -24.89 31.53 -27.64
C ASN A 69 -25.09 31.02 -26.21
N ASN A 70 -24.01 31.07 -25.42
CA ASN A 70 -24.11 31.41 -24.00
C ASN A 70 -22.75 31.91 -23.47
N GLU A 71 -22.64 33.23 -23.30
CA GLU A 71 -21.63 33.83 -22.42
C GLU A 71 -21.89 33.33 -20.99
N ASN A 72 -21.08 32.38 -20.49
CA ASN A 72 -20.84 32.05 -19.07
C ASN A 72 -20.14 30.68 -18.93
N THR A 73 -18.97 30.48 -19.55
CA THR A 73 -18.29 29.16 -19.55
C THR A 73 -16.87 29.17 -18.96
N THR A 74 -16.46 30.24 -18.28
CA THR A 74 -15.13 30.34 -17.66
C THR A 74 -15.04 29.79 -16.23
N ASP A 75 -16.15 29.37 -15.62
CA ASP A 75 -16.21 29.02 -14.19
C ASP A 75 -16.18 27.49 -13.87
N SER A 76 -16.46 26.62 -14.85
CA SER A 76 -16.53 25.16 -14.63
C SER A 76 -15.21 24.51 -14.17
N GLY A 77 -14.06 25.10 -14.53
CA GLY A 77 -12.74 24.61 -14.12
C GLY A 77 -12.44 24.83 -12.63
N VAL A 78 -12.95 25.92 -12.05
CA VAL A 78 -12.84 26.21 -10.60
C VAL A 78 -13.76 25.27 -9.82
N VAL A 79 -14.99 25.08 -10.30
CA VAL A 79 -15.98 24.20 -9.67
C VAL A 79 -15.50 22.74 -9.60
N SER A 80 -14.82 22.24 -10.64
CA SER A 80 -14.30 20.85 -10.66
C SER A 80 -13.16 20.61 -9.66
N GLN A 81 -12.25 21.58 -9.48
CA GLN A 81 -11.21 21.52 -8.45
C GLN A 81 -11.82 21.57 -7.04
N ASN A 82 -12.84 22.41 -6.86
CA ASN A 82 -13.55 22.54 -5.59
C ASN A 82 -14.31 21.25 -5.22
N ILE A 83 -14.93 20.58 -6.19
CA ILE A 83 -15.59 19.27 -5.98
C ILE A 83 -14.56 18.20 -5.55
N ASN A 84 -13.39 18.17 -6.19
CA ASN A 84 -12.33 17.23 -5.82
C ASN A 84 -11.78 17.50 -4.42
N PHE A 85 -11.57 18.78 -4.08
CA PHE A 85 -11.16 19.21 -2.74
C PHE A 85 -12.22 18.87 -1.68
N GLU A 86 -13.50 19.10 -1.96
CA GLU A 86 -14.57 18.81 -1.01
C GLU A 86 -14.68 17.30 -0.76
N LYS A 87 -14.57 16.47 -1.80
CA LYS A 87 -14.50 15.00 -1.68
C LYS A 87 -13.32 14.55 -0.84
N THR A 88 -12.11 15.04 -1.12
CA THR A 88 -10.91 14.70 -0.32
C THR A 88 -11.06 15.17 1.12
N SER A 89 -11.62 16.35 1.37
CA SER A 89 -11.85 16.87 2.72
C SER A 89 -12.84 16.01 3.51
N LYS A 90 -13.93 15.55 2.87
CA LYS A 90 -14.92 14.66 3.50
C LYS A 90 -14.30 13.30 3.83
N GLN A 91 -13.52 12.73 2.91
CA GLN A 91 -12.80 11.48 3.14
C GLN A 91 -11.79 11.60 4.28
N LEU A 92 -10.99 12.67 4.29
CA LEU A 92 -10.01 12.92 5.33
C LEU A 92 -10.67 13.07 6.71
N LYS A 93 -11.79 13.81 6.81
CA LYS A 93 -12.57 13.91 8.05
C LYS A 93 -13.02 12.55 8.58
N SER A 94 -13.47 11.66 7.68
CA SER A 94 -13.86 10.29 8.04
C SER A 94 -12.69 9.47 8.59
N ILE A 95 -11.52 9.55 7.95
CA ILE A 95 -10.29 8.85 8.38
C ILE A 95 -9.80 9.41 9.73
N LEU A 96 -9.77 10.73 9.88
CA LEU A 96 -9.34 11.39 11.12
C LEU A 96 -10.24 11.05 12.30
N LYS A 97 -11.56 10.88 12.08
CA LYS A 97 -12.49 10.43 13.12
C LYS A 97 -12.20 9.01 13.61
N LYS A 98 -11.68 8.15 12.74
CA LYS A 98 -11.30 6.75 13.06
C LYS A 98 -9.82 6.59 13.34
N ARG A 99 -9.10 7.69 13.61
CA ARG A 99 -7.65 7.65 13.82
C ARG A 99 -7.33 6.84 15.09
N PRO A 100 -6.53 5.77 14.99
CA PRO A 100 -6.11 5.00 16.17
C PRO A 100 -5.21 5.81 17.08
N GLU A 101 -5.29 5.53 18.38
CA GLU A 101 -4.35 6.04 19.36
C GLU A 101 -2.96 5.42 19.18
N ARG A 102 -1.93 6.14 19.63
CA ARG A 102 -0.54 5.69 19.53
C ARG A 102 -0.32 4.33 20.20
N SER A 103 -0.91 4.11 21.38
CA SER A 103 -0.82 2.83 22.12
C SER A 103 -1.30 1.66 21.28
N VAL A 104 -2.40 1.83 20.54
CA VAL A 104 -2.97 0.77 19.69
C VAL A 104 -1.99 0.39 18.58
N LEU A 105 -1.31 1.38 18.00
CA LEU A 105 -0.29 1.14 16.98
C LEU A 105 0.96 0.45 17.55
N GLU A 106 1.31 0.70 18.82
CA GLU A 106 2.37 -0.01 19.53
C GLU A 106 1.99 -1.47 19.81
N ASP A 107 0.76 -1.70 20.30
CA ASP A 107 0.24 -3.05 20.58
C ASP A 107 0.17 -3.91 19.31
N MET A 108 -0.12 -3.27 18.17
CA MET A 108 -0.11 -3.89 16.85
C MET A 108 1.30 -4.01 16.22
N ASN A 109 2.36 -3.62 16.94
CA ASN A 109 3.75 -3.59 16.47
C ASN A 109 3.97 -2.73 15.21
N ILE A 110 3.13 -1.73 14.97
CA ILE A 110 3.27 -0.77 13.86
C ILE A 110 4.24 0.34 14.27
N LEU A 111 4.11 0.87 15.49
CA LEU A 111 5.05 1.82 16.07
C LEU A 111 5.97 1.12 17.05
N ILE A 112 7.27 1.42 16.95
CA ILE A 112 8.29 0.83 17.81
C ILE A 112 8.97 1.96 18.60
N GLY A 113 8.92 1.89 19.94
CA GLY A 113 9.63 2.80 20.84
C GLY A 113 8.72 3.86 21.46
N ARG A 114 8.37 3.65 22.74
CA ARG A 114 7.48 4.53 23.51
C ARG A 114 8.07 5.91 23.85
N SER A 115 9.39 6.09 23.70
CA SER A 115 10.10 7.26 24.22
C SER A 115 11.31 7.73 23.40
N MET A 116 11.43 7.31 22.14
CA MET A 116 12.65 7.55 21.36
C MET A 116 12.36 8.45 20.16
N ASP A 117 13.34 9.29 19.85
CA ASP A 117 13.32 10.14 18.67
C ASP A 117 13.25 9.27 17.40
N PRO A 118 12.35 9.55 16.44
CA PRO A 118 12.21 8.79 15.19
C PRO A 118 13.52 8.54 14.45
N SER A 119 14.48 9.46 14.57
CA SER A 119 15.80 9.34 13.93
C SER A 119 16.67 8.20 14.48
N ILE A 120 16.47 7.81 15.75
CA ILE A 120 17.32 6.83 16.47
C ILE A 120 16.64 5.47 16.60
N VAL A 121 15.31 5.38 16.42
CA VAL A 121 14.55 4.14 16.60
C VAL A 121 15.15 2.97 15.80
N ALA A 122 15.50 3.20 14.54
CA ALA A 122 16.04 2.15 13.67
C ALA A 122 17.40 1.61 14.14
N THR A 123 18.33 2.51 14.50
CA THR A 123 19.67 2.11 14.94
C THR A 123 19.61 1.38 16.28
N GLN A 124 18.78 1.85 17.20
CA GLN A 124 18.60 1.23 18.50
C GLN A 124 17.88 -0.12 18.42
N GLN A 125 16.90 -0.26 17.52
CA GLN A 125 16.25 -1.55 17.28
C GLN A 125 17.25 -2.58 16.73
N ASN A 126 18.10 -2.18 15.78
CA ASN A 126 19.14 -3.05 15.24
C ASN A 126 20.14 -3.47 16.31
N LEU A 127 20.58 -2.52 17.16
CA LEU A 127 21.46 -2.82 18.29
C LEU A 127 20.81 -3.81 19.27
N LYS A 128 19.55 -3.57 19.65
CA LYS A 128 18.80 -4.47 20.53
C LYS A 128 18.68 -5.88 19.94
N ARG A 129 18.40 -5.98 18.63
CA ARG A 129 18.35 -7.27 17.92
C ARG A 129 19.70 -7.98 17.93
N ALA A 130 20.79 -7.28 17.65
CA ALA A 130 22.13 -7.85 17.66
C ALA A 130 22.53 -8.35 19.07
N GLN A 131 22.22 -7.58 20.12
CA GLN A 131 22.46 -7.98 21.51
C GLN A 131 21.68 -9.25 21.87
N LEU A 132 20.39 -9.32 21.50
CA LEU A 132 19.56 -10.50 21.73
C LEU A 132 20.08 -11.72 20.95
N LEU A 133 20.53 -11.52 19.72
CA LEU A 133 21.13 -12.57 18.91
C LEU A 133 22.37 -13.12 19.62
N ASN A 134 23.30 -12.26 20.02
CA ASN A 134 24.53 -12.68 20.70
C ASN A 134 24.24 -13.42 22.02
N ALA A 135 23.27 -12.93 22.80
CA ALA A 135 22.85 -13.59 24.04
C ALA A 135 22.24 -14.97 23.77
N MET A 136 21.36 -15.08 22.77
CA MET A 136 20.78 -16.36 22.35
C MET A 136 21.86 -17.31 21.84
N GLU A 137 22.82 -16.82 21.07
CA GLU A 137 23.92 -17.62 20.55
C GLU A 137 24.77 -18.20 21.69
N SER A 138 25.06 -17.42 22.74
CA SER A 138 25.71 -17.93 23.95
C SER A 138 24.88 -19.04 24.61
N LEU A 139 23.58 -18.80 24.83
CA LEU A 139 22.68 -19.79 25.43
C LEU A 139 22.56 -21.08 24.60
N MET A 140 22.66 -20.97 23.27
CA MET A 140 22.63 -22.13 22.37
C MET A 140 23.96 -22.88 22.37
N ARG A 141 25.10 -22.19 22.47
CA ARG A 141 26.43 -22.81 22.59
C ARG A 141 26.56 -23.61 23.89
N ASP A 142 26.08 -23.03 24.99
CA ASP A 142 26.14 -23.66 26.32
C ASP A 142 24.96 -24.61 26.57
N ARG A 143 24.22 -24.99 25.52
CA ARG A 143 23.06 -25.86 25.65
C ARG A 143 23.53 -27.27 26.04
N PRO A 144 23.10 -27.80 27.20
CA PRO A 144 23.48 -29.13 27.61
C PRO A 144 23.03 -30.20 26.61
N THR A 145 23.86 -31.22 26.44
CA THR A 145 23.56 -32.39 25.62
C THR A 145 22.83 -33.46 26.43
N ILE A 146 22.19 -34.41 25.75
CA ILE A 146 21.40 -35.48 26.38
C ILE A 146 22.25 -36.35 27.34
N ASN A 147 23.56 -36.37 27.13
CA ASN A 147 24.51 -37.17 27.89
C ASN A 147 25.24 -36.39 28.99
N ASP A 148 24.98 -35.09 29.14
CA ASP A 148 25.57 -34.31 30.24
C ASP A 148 24.99 -34.74 31.58
N GLU A 149 25.85 -35.23 32.46
CA GLU A 149 25.49 -35.78 33.78
C GLU A 149 24.88 -34.72 34.71
N SER A 150 25.13 -33.43 34.46
CA SER A 150 24.57 -32.30 35.19
C SER A 150 23.12 -31.98 34.82
N VAL A 151 22.53 -32.67 33.83
CA VAL A 151 21.23 -32.34 33.25
C VAL A 151 20.17 -33.30 33.75
N GLN A 152 19.23 -32.79 34.53
CA GLN A 152 18.07 -33.57 34.93
C GLN A 152 17.21 -33.87 33.68
N LYS A 153 17.02 -35.16 33.38
CA LYS A 153 16.11 -35.60 32.30
C LYS A 153 14.69 -35.23 32.72
N VAL A 154 14.11 -34.22 32.08
CA VAL A 154 12.74 -33.76 32.39
C VAL A 154 11.69 -34.64 31.72
N ILE A 155 12.00 -35.20 30.55
CA ILE A 155 11.12 -36.10 29.81
C ILE A 155 11.37 -37.53 30.29
N HIS A 156 10.33 -38.16 30.81
CA HIS A 156 10.33 -39.54 31.27
C HIS A 156 9.39 -40.35 30.37
N PHE A 157 9.88 -41.45 29.81
CA PHE A 157 9.03 -42.40 29.10
C PHE A 157 8.52 -43.43 30.10
N ASN A 158 7.23 -43.74 30.04
CA ASN A 158 6.70 -44.90 30.75
C ASN A 158 7.34 -46.17 30.15
N GLU A 159 7.85 -47.04 31.01
CA GLU A 159 8.49 -48.29 30.62
C GLU A 159 7.50 -49.27 29.98
N SER A 160 6.23 -49.18 30.40
CA SER A 160 5.15 -50.00 29.88
C SER A 160 4.36 -49.26 28.81
N VAL A 161 4.23 -49.90 27.65
CA VAL A 161 3.33 -49.45 26.57
C VAL A 161 2.07 -50.28 26.63
N GLU A 162 0.95 -49.63 26.94
CA GLU A 162 -0.37 -50.28 26.86
C GLU A 162 -0.79 -50.41 25.39
N VAL A 163 -0.76 -51.63 24.88
CA VAL A 163 -1.29 -51.95 23.55
C VAL A 163 -2.75 -52.31 23.69
N LEU A 164 -3.63 -51.34 23.44
CA LEU A 164 -5.06 -51.60 23.39
C LEU A 164 -5.41 -52.38 22.11
N PRO A 165 -6.22 -53.46 22.20
CA PRO A 165 -6.66 -54.18 21.03
C PRO A 165 -7.50 -53.25 20.14
N THR A 166 -7.00 -52.98 18.94
CA THR A 166 -7.78 -52.29 17.91
C THR A 166 -8.57 -53.31 17.09
N PHE A 167 -9.73 -52.90 16.57
CA PHE A 167 -10.49 -53.70 15.62
C PHE A 167 -9.59 -54.26 14.51
N ARG A 168 -9.83 -55.52 14.14
CA ARG A 168 -9.11 -56.12 13.02
C ARG A 168 -9.44 -55.35 11.75
N LYS A 169 -8.51 -55.32 10.79
CA LYS A 169 -8.73 -54.68 9.48
C LYS A 169 -9.99 -55.21 8.76
N SER A 170 -10.39 -56.45 9.03
CA SER A 170 -11.63 -57.07 8.53
C SER A 170 -12.91 -56.50 9.15
N GLU A 171 -12.84 -56.02 10.38
CA GLU A 171 -13.97 -55.48 11.15
C GLU A 171 -14.05 -53.96 11.02
N TYR A 172 -12.90 -53.29 10.90
CA TYR A 172 -12.81 -51.84 10.73
C TYR A 172 -11.78 -51.49 9.65
N SER A 173 -12.26 -51.31 8.43
CA SER A 173 -11.44 -50.86 7.31
C SER A 173 -11.32 -49.34 7.33
N ARG A 174 -10.09 -48.83 7.47
CA ARG A 174 -9.78 -47.39 7.29
C ARG A 174 -9.72 -46.97 5.83
N ARG A 175 -9.91 -47.90 4.89
CA ARG A 175 -9.95 -47.54 3.46
C ARG A 175 -11.24 -46.77 3.18
N PRO A 176 -11.20 -45.75 2.30
CA PRO A 176 -12.41 -45.06 1.88
C PRO A 176 -13.41 -46.09 1.35
N ASP A 177 -14.63 -46.08 1.88
CA ASP A 177 -15.66 -47.01 1.42
C ASP A 177 -15.92 -46.80 -0.08
N ILE A 178 -15.89 -47.89 -0.84
CA ILE A 178 -16.13 -47.86 -2.28
C ILE A 178 -17.55 -47.33 -2.55
N ASN A 179 -18.50 -47.64 -1.66
CA ASN A 179 -19.89 -47.20 -1.72
C ASN A 179 -20.17 -45.99 -0.83
N SER A 180 -19.15 -45.19 -0.50
CA SER A 180 -19.33 -43.97 0.30
C SER A 180 -20.48 -43.12 -0.24
N THR A 181 -21.40 -42.73 0.63
CA THR A 181 -22.63 -42.00 0.28
C THR A 181 -22.40 -40.73 -0.54
N PHE A 182 -21.27 -40.03 -0.32
CA PHE A 182 -20.92 -38.84 -1.10
C PHE A 182 -20.73 -39.11 -2.59
N LYS A 183 -20.40 -40.34 -3.00
CA LYS A 183 -20.23 -40.72 -4.41
C LYS A 183 -21.55 -40.82 -5.17
N HIS A 184 -22.65 -40.98 -4.45
CA HIS A 184 -24.00 -41.08 -5.01
C HIS A 184 -24.82 -39.79 -4.78
N LEU A 185 -24.17 -38.71 -4.37
CA LEU A 185 -24.84 -37.46 -4.05
C LEU A 185 -25.22 -36.70 -5.32
N THR A 186 -26.52 -36.64 -5.63
CA THR A 186 -27.02 -35.81 -6.71
C THR A 186 -26.91 -34.32 -6.34
N PRO A 187 -26.83 -33.39 -7.32
CA PRO A 187 -26.79 -31.96 -7.03
C PRO A 187 -27.97 -31.47 -6.18
N GLN A 188 -29.16 -32.03 -6.43
CA GLN A 188 -30.37 -31.74 -5.65
C GLN A 188 -30.23 -32.21 -4.20
N LEU A 189 -29.78 -33.44 -3.98
CA LEU A 189 -29.59 -33.97 -2.61
C LEU A 189 -28.49 -33.20 -1.87
N LYS A 190 -27.44 -32.77 -2.57
CA LYS A 190 -26.40 -31.88 -2.01
C LYS A 190 -26.98 -30.56 -1.53
N MET A 191 -27.88 -29.95 -2.30
CA MET A 191 -28.54 -28.70 -1.95
C MET A 191 -29.44 -28.90 -0.72
N GLN A 192 -30.24 -29.96 -0.70
CA GLN A 192 -31.10 -30.29 0.44
C GLN A 192 -30.28 -30.51 1.72
N ILE A 193 -29.19 -31.28 1.66
CA ILE A 193 -28.30 -31.48 2.82
C ILE A 193 -27.70 -30.13 3.28
N ARG A 194 -27.34 -29.25 2.35
CA ARG A 194 -26.82 -27.92 2.69
C ARG A 194 -27.86 -27.05 3.39
N GLU A 195 -29.09 -27.04 2.90
CA GLU A 195 -30.21 -26.33 3.52
C GLU A 195 -30.49 -26.85 4.93
N GLU A 196 -30.61 -28.17 5.08
CA GLU A 196 -30.82 -28.84 6.37
C GLU A 196 -29.70 -28.52 7.38
N LEU A 197 -28.44 -28.59 6.96
CA LEU A 197 -27.30 -28.25 7.81
C LEU A 197 -27.29 -26.77 8.22
N ASN A 198 -27.71 -25.87 7.34
CA ASN A 198 -27.80 -24.45 7.68
C ASN A 198 -28.93 -24.20 8.68
N GLU A 199 -30.07 -24.87 8.52
CA GLU A 199 -31.20 -24.79 9.44
C GLU A 199 -30.81 -25.26 10.85
N TYR A 200 -30.12 -26.42 10.93
CA TYR A 200 -29.61 -26.96 12.19
C TYR A 200 -28.63 -25.99 12.88
N LYS A 201 -27.63 -25.47 12.14
CA LYS A 201 -26.65 -24.52 12.68
C LYS A 201 -27.28 -23.22 13.17
N LYS A 202 -28.45 -22.85 12.65
CA LYS A 202 -29.12 -21.58 12.96
C LYS A 202 -30.10 -21.70 14.12
N HIS A 203 -30.82 -22.82 14.22
CA HIS A 203 -31.96 -22.93 15.14
C HIS A 203 -31.79 -24.00 16.23
N GLU A 204 -31.00 -25.05 15.99
CA GLU A 204 -30.91 -26.20 16.90
C GLU A 204 -29.57 -26.28 17.63
N MET A 205 -28.49 -25.89 16.96
CA MET A 205 -27.15 -25.99 17.51
C MET A 205 -26.92 -24.95 18.61
N GLN A 206 -26.67 -25.41 19.84
CA GLN A 206 -26.31 -24.52 20.95
C GLN A 206 -24.88 -23.99 20.79
N VAL A 207 -24.75 -22.69 20.57
CA VAL A 207 -23.46 -22.00 20.41
C VAL A 207 -23.40 -20.84 21.41
N HIS A 208 -22.25 -20.65 22.06
CA HIS A 208 -22.01 -19.50 22.92
C HIS A 208 -22.12 -18.18 22.14
N GLU A 209 -22.72 -17.16 22.76
CA GLU A 209 -23.01 -15.86 22.11
C GLU A 209 -21.77 -15.21 21.47
N SER A 210 -20.61 -15.29 22.14
CA SER A 210 -19.34 -14.74 21.64
C SER A 210 -18.85 -15.39 20.35
N SER A 211 -19.28 -16.62 20.08
CA SER A 211 -18.81 -17.46 18.97
C SER A 211 -19.79 -17.48 17.79
N LEU A 212 -20.99 -16.94 17.93
CA LEU A 212 -22.02 -16.92 16.87
C LEU A 212 -21.51 -16.30 15.57
N ARG A 213 -20.69 -15.24 15.67
CA ARG A 213 -20.09 -14.56 14.50
C ARG A 213 -19.17 -15.45 13.65
N ASN A 214 -18.73 -16.58 14.20
CA ASN A 214 -17.85 -17.53 13.53
C ASN A 214 -18.62 -18.69 12.86
N THR A 215 -19.95 -18.77 13.03
CA THR A 215 -20.77 -19.81 12.41
C THR A 215 -21.04 -19.44 10.95
N LEU A 216 -20.55 -20.28 10.02
CA LEU A 216 -20.68 -20.06 8.58
C LEU A 216 -21.87 -20.86 8.00
N PHE A 217 -22.68 -20.18 7.19
CA PHE A 217 -23.77 -20.76 6.41
C PHE A 217 -23.40 -20.79 4.93
N HIS A 218 -23.88 -21.78 4.18
CA HIS A 218 -23.40 -22.12 2.84
C HIS A 218 -24.47 -22.15 1.76
#